data_AF-C3NBA0-F1
#
_entry.id   AF-C3NBA0-F1
#
_cell.length_a   1.000
_cell.length_b   1.000
_cell.length_c   1.000
_cell.angle_alpha   90.00
_cell.angle_beta   90.00
_cell.angle_gamma   90.00
#
_symmetry.space_group_name_H-M   'P 1'
#
loop_
_entity.id
_entity.type
_entity.pdbx_description
1 polymer ?
#
loop_
_entity_poly.entity_id
_entity_poly.type
_entity_poly.pdbx_seq_one_letter_code
_entity_poly.pdbx_strand_id
1 'polypeptide(L)'
;MDKLLLDTSYFIAYLNNNDVNHEKALKLSEKIKEYEAVITDYIFDELITFLIYHVNKNYAVKVAKLILEKVKEGELNIFLVDWEVFVNALNYLVAF
;
A
#
# COMPACT_ATOMS: atom_id res chain seq x y z
N MET A 1 8.25 2.86 17.60
CA MET A 1 8.29 1.92 16.46
C MET A 1 8.57 2.77 15.24
N ASP A 2 9.53 2.38 14.41
CA ASP A 2 9.80 3.12 13.18
C ASP A 2 8.64 2.91 12.19
N LYS A 3 8.36 3.91 11.37
CA LYS A 3 7.32 3.85 10.35
C LYS A 3 7.88 3.26 9.07
N LEU A 4 7.11 2.38 8.44
CA LEU A 4 7.43 1.79 7.15
C LEU A 4 6.31 2.10 6.16
N LEU A 5 6.63 2.87 5.13
CA LEU A 5 5.70 3.16 4.04
C LEU A 5 5.68 1.97 3.08
N LEU A 6 4.51 1.34 2.90
CA LEU A 6 4.31 0.24 1.97
C LEU A 6 3.77 0.78 0.65
N ASP A 7 4.50 0.53 -0.44
CA ASP A 7 4.11 0.96 -1.78
C ASP A 7 3.10 -0.01 -2.45
N THR A 8 2.38 0.47 -3.47
CA THR A 8 1.47 -0.34 -4.29
C THR A 8 2.13 -1.61 -4.82
N SER A 9 3.40 -1.50 -5.26
CA SER A 9 4.17 -2.64 -5.79
C SER A 9 4.37 -3.78 -4.80
N TYR A 10 4.49 -3.47 -3.50
CA TYR A 10 4.58 -4.50 -2.45
C TYR A 10 3.29 -5.32 -2.39
N PHE A 11 2.13 -4.66 -2.37
CA PHE A 11 0.84 -5.35 -2.31
C PHE A 11 0.60 -6.19 -3.56
N ILE A 12 0.94 -5.69 -4.75
CA ILE A 12 0.83 -6.45 -6.00
C ILE A 12 1.68 -7.71 -5.92
N ALA A 13 2.95 -7.60 -5.52
CA ALA A 13 3.83 -8.76 -5.38
C ALA A 13 3.34 -9.74 -4.31
N TYR A 14 2.85 -9.23 -3.17
CA TYR A 14 2.33 -10.05 -2.07
C TYR A 14 1.07 -10.83 -2.47
N LEU A 15 0.17 -10.24 -3.26
CA LEU A 15 -1.12 -10.83 -3.64
C LEU A 15 -1.04 -11.72 -4.89
N ASN A 16 -0.08 -11.48 -5.78
CA ASN A 16 0.05 -12.20 -7.04
C ASN A 16 1.11 -13.30 -6.95
N ASN A 17 0.67 -14.56 -6.84
CA ASN A 17 1.55 -15.72 -6.77
C ASN A 17 2.46 -15.92 -8.01
N ASN A 18 2.12 -15.27 -9.14
CA ASN A 18 2.92 -15.31 -10.35
C ASN A 18 3.90 -14.13 -10.48
N ASP A 19 3.94 -13.22 -9.49
CA ASP A 19 4.90 -12.12 -9.49
C ASP A 19 6.31 -12.64 -9.18
N VAL A 20 7.31 -12.16 -9.92
CA VAL A 20 8.72 -12.54 -9.72
C VAL A 20 9.25 -12.19 -8.33
N ASN A 21 8.60 -11.25 -7.64
CA ASN A 21 8.92 -10.82 -6.29
C ASN A 21 7.98 -11.39 -5.21
N HIS A 22 7.04 -12.28 -5.55
CA HIS A 22 6.07 -12.83 -4.59
C HIS A 22 6.75 -13.44 -3.35
N GLU A 23 7.74 -14.30 -3.55
CA GLU A 23 8.52 -14.92 -2.46
C GLU A 23 9.28 -13.89 -1.60
N LYS A 24 9.74 -12.79 -2.20
CA LYS A 24 10.40 -11.72 -1.45
C LYS A 24 9.38 -10.93 -0.62
N ALA A 25 8.20 -10.66 -1.18
CA ALA A 25 7.13 -9.97 -0.49
C ALA A 25 6.60 -10.78 0.71
N LEU A 26 6.43 -12.09 0.57
CA LEU A 26 6.08 -12.98 1.69
C LEU A 26 7.14 -12.98 2.80
N LYS A 27 8.43 -12.98 2.45
CA LYS A 27 9.49 -12.87 3.46
C LYS A 27 9.51 -11.50 4.14
N LEU A 28 9.15 -10.45 3.41
CA LEU A 28 9.11 -9.09 3.93
C LEU A 28 7.93 -8.89 4.91
N SER A 29 6.81 -9.60 4.73
CA SER A 29 5.64 -9.46 5.62
C SER A 29 5.94 -9.81 7.08
N GLU A 30 6.88 -10.72 7.34
CA GLU A 30 7.31 -11.01 8.71
C GLU A 30 8.08 -9.84 9.33
N LYS A 31 8.93 -9.17 8.56
CA LYS A 31 9.67 -7.99 9.02
C LYS A 31 8.76 -6.77 9.19
N ILE A 32 7.74 -6.63 8.35
CA ILE A 32 6.80 -5.50 8.41
C ILE A 32 6.10 -5.43 9.78
N LYS A 33 5.89 -6.57 10.45
CA LYS A 33 5.30 -6.63 11.81
C LYS A 33 6.14 -5.92 12.88
N GLU A 34 7.41 -5.67 12.63
CA GLU A 34 8.33 -4.95 13.53
C GLU A 34 8.19 -3.41 13.40
N TYR A 35 7.44 -2.93 12.39
CA TYR A 35 7.26 -1.52 12.06
C TYR A 35 5.81 -1.08 12.19
N GLU A 36 5.60 0.22 12.36
CA GLU A 36 4.29 0.81 12.12
C GLU A 36 4.08 0.88 10.60
N ALA A 37 3.31 -0.06 10.05
CA ALA A 37 3.02 -0.09 8.63
C ALA A 37 2.08 1.05 8.23
N VAL A 38 2.47 1.80 7.20
CA VAL A 38 1.71 2.97 6.71
C VAL A 38 1.51 2.85 5.20
N ILE A 39 0.35 3.25 4.71
CA ILE A 39 0.10 3.58 3.29
C ILE A 39 -0.44 5.00 3.19
N THR A 40 -0.36 5.62 2.02
CA THR A 40 -1.11 6.86 1.73
C THR A 40 -2.47 6.55 1.10
N ASP A 41 -3.35 7.53 1.10
CA ASP A 41 -4.60 7.50 0.32
C ASP A 41 -4.35 7.30 -1.19
N TYR A 42 -3.27 7.86 -1.74
CA TYR A 42 -2.86 7.63 -3.13
C TYR A 42 -2.43 6.18 -3.42
N ILE A 43 -1.68 5.55 -2.50
CA ILE A 43 -1.27 4.14 -2.63
C ILE A 43 -2.50 3.22 -2.57
N PHE A 44 -3.46 3.53 -1.68
CA PHE A 44 -4.72 2.80 -1.64
C PHE A 44 -5.50 2.94 -2.95
N ASP A 45 -5.64 4.17 -3.47
CA ASP A 45 -6.34 4.42 -4.74
C ASP A 45 -5.68 3.67 -5.92
N GLU A 46 -4.36 3.76 -6.04
CA GLU A 46 -3.61 3.08 -7.09
C GLU A 46 -3.78 1.56 -7.02
N LEU A 47 -3.63 0.96 -5.83
CA LEU A 47 -3.79 -0.48 -5.64
C LEU A 47 -5.19 -0.96 -6.04
N ILE A 48 -6.25 -0.28 -5.57
CA ILE A 48 -7.62 -0.68 -5.87
C ILE A 48 -7.91 -0.50 -7.36
N THR A 49 -7.48 0.62 -7.95
CA THR A 49 -7.61 0.88 -9.38
C THR A 49 -6.88 -0.20 -10.19
N PHE A 50 -5.63 -0.53 -9.83
CA PHE A 50 -4.85 -1.57 -10.49
C PHE A 50 -5.58 -2.92 -10.48
N LEU A 51 -6.09 -3.33 -9.31
CA LEU A 51 -6.81 -4.60 -9.16
C LEU A 51 -8.14 -4.65 -9.93
N ILE A 52 -8.86 -3.52 -10.02
CA ILE A 52 -10.08 -3.44 -10.85
C ILE A 52 -9.75 -3.66 -12.32
N TYR A 53 -8.71 -2.99 -12.82
CA TYR A 53 -8.33 -3.03 -14.25
C TYR A 53 -7.66 -4.33 -14.68
N HIS A 54 -6.81 -4.91 -13.83
CA HIS A 54 -5.96 -6.05 -14.21
C HIS A 54 -6.46 -7.40 -13.69
N VAL A 55 -7.37 -7.41 -12.69
CA VAL A 55 -7.86 -8.65 -12.07
C VAL A 55 -9.37 -8.75 -12.20
N ASN A 56 -10.12 -7.99 -11.39
CA ASN A 56 -11.56 -7.73 -11.49
C ASN A 56 -12.04 -6.97 -10.23
N LYS A 57 -13.21 -6.33 -10.35
CA LYS A 57 -13.87 -5.60 -9.26
C LYS A 57 -14.13 -6.43 -8.01
N ASN A 58 -14.53 -7.69 -8.13
CA ASN A 58 -14.85 -8.52 -6.95
C ASN A 58 -13.61 -8.78 -6.10
N TYR A 59 -12.47 -9.05 -6.74
CA TYR A 59 -11.19 -9.23 -6.07
C TYR A 59 -10.72 -7.92 -5.41
N ALA A 60 -10.81 -6.79 -6.11
CA ALA A 60 -10.48 -5.48 -5.54
C ALA A 60 -11.31 -5.16 -4.29
N VAL A 61 -12.62 -5.45 -4.30
CA VAL A 61 -13.50 -5.29 -3.12
C VAL A 61 -13.06 -6.20 -1.98
N LYS A 62 -12.65 -7.44 -2.25
CA LYS A 62 -12.12 -8.35 -1.23
C LYS A 62 -10.86 -7.78 -0.58
N VAL A 63 -9.91 -7.28 -1.38
CA VAL A 63 -8.67 -6.67 -0.88
C VAL A 63 -8.97 -5.41 -0.07
N ALA A 64 -9.85 -4.53 -0.55
CA ALA A 64 -10.25 -3.33 0.19
C ALA A 64 -10.86 -3.64 1.56
N LYS A 65 -11.66 -4.72 1.67
CA LYS A 65 -12.20 -5.18 2.96
C LYS A 65 -11.10 -5.66 3.92
N LEU A 66 -10.14 -6.42 3.43
CA LEU A 66 -8.99 -6.87 4.23
C LEU A 66 -8.15 -5.69 4.72
N ILE A 67 -7.90 -4.70 3.86
CA ILE A 67 -7.21 -3.45 4.24
C ILE A 67 -8.00 -2.73 5.34
N LEU A 68 -9.32 -2.58 5.17
CA LEU A 68 -10.17 -1.94 6.18
C LEU A 68 -10.15 -2.67 7.52
N GLU A 69 -10.15 -4.00 7.52
CA GLU A 69 -9.99 -4.81 8.74
C GLU A 69 -8.65 -4.53 9.41
N LYS A 70 -7.55 -4.55 8.66
CA LYS A 70 -6.20 -4.26 9.18
C LYS A 70 -6.07 -2.85 9.74
N VAL A 71 -6.73 -1.87 9.12
CA VAL A 71 -6.80 -0.49 9.64
C VAL A 71 -7.57 -0.42 10.95
N LYS A 72 -8.70 -1.12 11.06
CA LYS A 72 -9.49 -1.18 12.30
C LYS A 72 -8.76 -1.89 13.44
N GLU A 73 -7.94 -2.88 13.10
CA GLU A 73 -7.09 -3.62 14.03
C GLU A 73 -5.83 -2.82 14.46
N GLY A 74 -5.54 -1.71 13.80
CA GLY A 74 -4.33 -0.91 14.04
C GLY A 74 -3.05 -1.55 13.49
N GLU A 75 -3.17 -2.57 12.64
CA GLU A 75 -2.04 -3.23 11.97
C GLU A 75 -1.55 -2.47 10.73
N LEU A 76 -2.36 -1.56 10.19
CA LEU A 76 -2.03 -0.71 9.06
C LEU A 76 -2.61 0.69 9.24
N ASN A 77 -1.80 1.73 9.07
CA ASN A 77 -2.25 3.11 9.14
C ASN A 77 -2.40 3.71 7.74
N ILE A 78 -3.48 4.47 7.51
CA ILE A 78 -3.64 5.28 6.30
C ILE A 78 -3.29 6.72 6.63
N PHE A 79 -2.22 7.22 6.02
CA PHE A 79 -1.84 8.62 6.06
C PHE A 79 -2.57 9.38 4.95
N LEU A 80 -3.50 10.25 5.32
CA LEU A 80 -4.19 11.11 4.36
C LEU A 80 -3.25 12.26 3.97
N VAL A 81 -2.89 12.34 2.70
CA VAL A 81 -2.02 13.39 2.19
C VAL A 81 -2.79 14.71 2.19
N ASP A 82 -2.31 15.66 2.99
CA ASP A 82 -2.85 17.01 3.04
C ASP A 82 -2.20 17.94 2.00
N TRP A 83 -2.66 19.19 1.97
CA TRP A 83 -2.15 20.20 1.05
C TRP A 83 -0.66 20.49 1.24
N GLU A 84 -0.16 20.48 2.48
CA GLU A 84 1.24 20.77 2.77
C GLU A 84 2.14 19.67 2.21
N VAL A 85 1.81 18.41 2.48
CA VAL A 85 2.56 17.25 1.96
C VAL A 85 2.49 17.22 0.44
N PHE A 86 1.33 17.48 -0.14
CA PHE A 86 1.18 17.53 -1.59
C PHE A 86 2.05 18.61 -2.24
N VAL A 87 2.05 19.83 -1.70
CA VAL A 87 2.90 20.93 -2.20
C VAL A 87 4.38 20.60 -2.02
N ASN A 88 4.77 19.99 -0.90
CA ASN A 88 6.15 19.54 -0.69
C ASN A 88 6.57 18.48 -1.72
N ALA A 89 5.70 17.52 -2.04
CA ALA A 89 5.96 16.53 -3.09
C ALA A 89 6.10 17.18 -4.48
N LEU A 90 5.27 18.18 -4.80
CA LEU A 90 5.39 18.96 -6.03
C LEU A 90 6.70 19.73 -6.10
N ASN A 91 7.06 20.44 -5.01
CA ASN A 91 8.31 21.19 -4.93
C ASN A 91 9.53 20.27 -5.10
N TYR A 92 9.48 19.07 -4.49
CA TYR A 92 10.51 18.06 -4.68
C TYR A 92 10.59 17.66 -6.15
N LEU A 93 9.47 17.33 -6.80
CA LEU A 93 9.44 16.89 -8.20
C LEU A 93 10.01 17.93 -9.17
N VAL A 94 9.68 19.21 -9.00
CA VAL A 94 10.15 20.29 -9.90
C VAL A 94 11.60 20.71 -9.65
N ALA A 95 12.20 20.28 -8.54
CA ALA A 95 13.59 20.56 -8.20
C ALA A 95 14.59 19.58 -8.83
N PHE A 96 14.11 18.47 -9.41
CA PHE A 96 14.88 17.56 -10.26
C PHE A 96 14.81 17.96 -11.73
#